data_AF-A0A4D4MER7-F1
#
_entry.id   AF-A0A4D4MER7-F1
#
_cell.length_a   1.000
_cell.length_b   1.000
_cell.length_c   1.000
_cell.angle_alpha   90.00
_cell.angle_beta   90.00
_cell.angle_gamma   90.00
#
_symmetry.space_group_name_H-M   'P 1'
#
loop_
_entity.id
_entity.type
_entity.pdbx_description
1 polymer ?
#
loop_
_entity_poly.entity_id
_entity_poly.type
_entity_poly.pdbx_seq_one_letter_code
_entity_poly.pdbx_strand_id
1 'polypeptide(L)'
;MAAVTIRFMPISREYARSLFADLTQSATVPLDPDELLHMPGLAQHGHVFFGDIAVRCYKHKARWMYDERDIRRAGQAFAELRLDLDDVVDVQLPAYRDFGQSDPEEWQRVDWRRRLVSWMFGLARHKAHDGIPYDEWNDAWQRVGANGLPGDLTWEEFVAASSRYRHSQNMAGTRPLELLTWSGKRWLLPRAYIELLDRWAQREEELVNRARVCSSCGAQGPYWDGWRTSTSKGYVTRCPPCSGAAFRPYTGQLRGVQYESPRRRSTRADDYLCRLCKKRQASAWDHCHEHGHVRGPLCGSCNTREGKATPYYFLQLEGGTLHLLECRGCLEQRTLPRRFHLDVVRAHLEQTERHGRCRRQPYARELEHTHGVHRFQLECSGWHAVSNWTKDVTASEVTALVRAYVDAALTAQESQPPPGTATDAG
;
A
#
# COMPACT_ATOMS: atom_id res chain seq x y z
N MET A 1 -35.66 -25.24 -21.83
CA MET A 1 -34.75 -24.10 -22.04
C MET A 1 -33.36 -24.54 -21.63
N ALA A 2 -32.47 -24.78 -22.61
CA ALA A 2 -31.09 -25.18 -22.33
C ALA A 2 -30.33 -23.98 -21.76
N ALA A 3 -29.79 -24.12 -20.55
CA ALA A 3 -28.87 -23.14 -19.98
C ALA A 3 -27.65 -23.06 -20.91
N VAL A 4 -27.50 -21.94 -21.61
CA VAL A 4 -26.27 -21.63 -22.34
C VAL A 4 -25.16 -21.58 -21.32
N THR A 5 -24.31 -22.60 -21.28
CA THR A 5 -23.12 -22.61 -20.45
C THR A 5 -22.15 -21.57 -21.02
N ILE A 6 -22.28 -20.34 -20.52
CA ILE A 6 -21.45 -19.19 -20.85
C ILE A 6 -19.99 -19.54 -20.56
N ARG A 7 -19.22 -19.91 -21.60
CA ARG A 7 -17.83 -20.40 -21.47
C ARG A 7 -16.90 -19.24 -21.10
N PHE A 8 -16.29 -19.30 -19.91
CA PHE A 8 -15.25 -18.37 -19.47
C PHE A 8 -14.03 -18.45 -20.39
N MET A 9 -13.58 -17.31 -20.93
CA MET A 9 -12.41 -17.21 -21.83
C MET A 9 -11.34 -16.35 -21.16
N PRO A 10 -10.46 -16.94 -20.33
CA PRO A 10 -9.43 -16.20 -19.62
C PRO A 10 -8.35 -15.70 -20.59
N ILE A 11 -8.04 -14.42 -20.51
CA ILE A 11 -6.96 -13.79 -21.27
C ILE A 11 -5.91 -13.16 -20.36
N SER A 12 -4.67 -13.10 -20.83
CA SER A 12 -3.59 -12.43 -20.11
C SER A 12 -3.83 -10.92 -20.01
N ARG A 13 -3.11 -10.26 -19.10
CA ARG A 13 -3.21 -8.81 -18.91
C ARG A 13 -2.70 -8.06 -20.12
N GLU A 14 -1.63 -8.58 -20.71
CA GLU A 14 -0.97 -8.03 -21.87
C GLU A 14 -1.89 -8.10 -23.09
N TYR A 15 -2.58 -9.24 -23.28
CA TYR A 15 -3.56 -9.36 -24.37
C TYR A 15 -4.82 -8.51 -24.11
N ALA A 16 -5.32 -8.47 -22.87
CA ALA A 16 -6.44 -7.60 -22.50
C ALA A 16 -6.13 -6.12 -22.77
N ARG A 17 -4.93 -5.67 -22.42
CA ARG A 17 -4.45 -4.30 -22.67
C ARG A 17 -4.42 -3.97 -24.16
N SER A 18 -3.85 -4.84 -24.99
CA SER A 18 -3.81 -4.62 -26.44
C SER A 18 -5.21 -4.61 -27.05
N LEU A 19 -6.04 -5.61 -26.70
CA LEU A 19 -7.41 -5.70 -27.20
C LEU A 19 -8.25 -4.48 -26.82
N PHE A 20 -8.14 -4.01 -25.57
CA PHE A 20 -8.85 -2.81 -25.12
C PHE A 20 -8.38 -1.57 -25.89
N ALA A 21 -7.07 -1.38 -26.03
CA ALA A 21 -6.49 -0.26 -26.76
C ALA A 21 -6.94 -0.22 -28.24
N ASP A 22 -6.99 -1.37 -28.90
CA ASP A 22 -7.45 -1.48 -30.29
C ASP A 22 -8.93 -1.11 -30.42
N LEU A 23 -9.78 -1.61 -29.49
CA LEU A 23 -11.21 -1.30 -29.50
C LEU A 23 -11.50 0.17 -29.21
N THR A 24 -10.68 0.84 -28.40
CA THR A 24 -10.91 2.20 -27.95
C THR A 24 -10.06 3.24 -28.68
N GLN A 25 -9.45 2.90 -29.82
CA GLN A 25 -8.57 3.81 -30.57
C GLN A 25 -9.29 5.10 -31.01
N SER A 26 -10.60 5.02 -31.25
CA SER A 26 -11.45 6.14 -31.67
C SER A 26 -12.31 6.72 -30.54
N ALA A 27 -12.08 6.29 -29.29
CA ALA A 27 -12.84 6.77 -28.15
C ALA A 27 -12.57 8.27 -27.91
N THR A 28 -13.62 9.01 -27.58
CA THR A 28 -13.52 10.44 -27.24
C THR A 28 -13.04 10.68 -25.82
N VAL A 29 -13.19 9.68 -24.94
CA VAL A 29 -12.65 9.70 -23.58
C VAL A 29 -11.15 9.38 -23.62
N PRO A 30 -10.28 10.17 -22.97
CA PRO A 30 -8.86 9.89 -22.91
C PRO A 30 -8.57 8.72 -21.96
N LEU A 31 -8.55 7.51 -22.50
CA LEU A 31 -8.39 6.26 -21.76
C LEU A 31 -6.91 5.91 -21.53
N ASP A 32 -6.64 5.19 -20.45
CA ASP A 32 -5.32 4.63 -20.17
C ASP A 32 -5.36 3.09 -20.08
N PRO A 33 -5.14 2.38 -21.20
CA PRO A 33 -5.18 0.91 -21.24
C PRO A 33 -4.17 0.24 -20.29
N ASP A 34 -3.12 0.94 -19.85
CA ASP A 34 -2.09 0.35 -18.99
C ASP A 34 -2.62 0.04 -17.58
N GLU A 35 -3.77 0.57 -17.18
CA GLU A 35 -4.46 0.14 -15.95
C GLU A 35 -4.75 -1.37 -15.92
N LEU A 36 -4.92 -2.00 -17.09
CA LEU A 36 -5.11 -3.45 -17.17
C LEU A 36 -3.86 -4.23 -16.73
N LEU A 37 -2.68 -3.61 -16.79
CA LEU A 37 -1.41 -4.19 -16.35
C LEU A 37 -1.18 -3.94 -14.86
N HIS A 38 -1.43 -2.71 -14.40
CA HIS A 38 -1.18 -2.25 -13.02
C HIS A 38 -2.24 -2.72 -12.02
N MET A 39 -3.48 -2.87 -12.48
CA MET A 39 -4.61 -3.37 -11.71
C MET A 39 -4.88 -2.57 -10.42
N PRO A 40 -5.10 -1.24 -10.50
CA PRO A 40 -5.47 -0.44 -9.34
C PRO A 40 -6.77 -0.96 -8.73
N GLY A 41 -6.94 -0.88 -7.42
CA GLY A 41 -8.19 -1.33 -6.77
C GLY A 41 -8.33 -2.85 -6.63
N LEU A 42 -7.44 -3.65 -7.24
CA LEU A 42 -7.54 -5.11 -7.26
C LEU A 42 -7.53 -5.73 -5.86
N ALA A 43 -6.65 -5.28 -4.98
CA ALA A 43 -6.56 -5.79 -3.62
C ALA A 43 -7.80 -5.44 -2.78
N GLN A 44 -8.42 -4.29 -3.08
CA GLN A 44 -9.53 -3.70 -2.36
C GLN A 44 -10.85 -4.39 -2.74
N HIS A 45 -11.15 -4.47 -4.04
CA HIS A 45 -12.44 -4.95 -4.53
C HIS A 45 -12.35 -5.97 -5.68
N GLY A 46 -11.17 -6.23 -6.25
CA GLY A 46 -10.98 -7.28 -7.25
C GLY A 46 -11.37 -6.90 -8.68
N HIS A 47 -11.45 -5.60 -8.98
CA HIS A 47 -11.82 -5.08 -10.29
C HIS A 47 -10.82 -3.98 -10.71
N VAL A 48 -10.78 -3.68 -12.01
CA VAL A 48 -10.12 -2.50 -12.60
C VAL A 48 -11.21 -1.64 -13.25
N PHE A 49 -11.12 -0.32 -13.09
CA PHE A 49 -12.11 0.60 -13.63
C PHE A 49 -11.63 1.29 -14.91
N PHE A 50 -12.57 1.44 -15.85
CA PHE A 50 -12.51 2.38 -16.97
C PHE A 50 -13.76 3.23 -16.94
N GLY A 51 -13.63 4.51 -16.59
CA GLY A 51 -14.75 5.36 -16.18
C GLY A 51 -15.60 4.64 -15.14
N ASP A 52 -16.90 4.53 -15.38
CA ASP A 52 -17.82 3.85 -14.49
C ASP A 52 -17.85 2.31 -14.70
N ILE A 53 -17.15 1.74 -15.67
CA ILE A 53 -17.17 0.31 -15.97
C ILE A 53 -16.15 -0.44 -15.12
N ALA A 54 -16.63 -1.34 -14.26
CA ALA A 54 -15.79 -2.24 -13.46
C ALA A 54 -15.52 -3.56 -14.20
N VAL A 55 -14.28 -3.78 -14.61
CA VAL A 55 -13.82 -5.03 -15.22
C VAL A 55 -13.32 -5.97 -14.13
N ARG A 56 -13.94 -7.15 -14.01
CA ARG A 56 -13.58 -8.13 -12.98
C ARG A 56 -12.26 -8.83 -13.29
N CYS A 57 -11.42 -8.96 -12.27
CA CYS A 57 -10.19 -9.73 -12.35
C CYS A 57 -10.38 -11.13 -11.76
N TYR A 58 -9.78 -12.12 -12.41
CA TYR A 58 -9.84 -13.53 -12.02
C TYR A 58 -8.44 -14.05 -11.79
N LYS A 59 -8.29 -14.96 -10.82
CA LYS A 59 -7.02 -15.63 -10.59
C LYS A 59 -7.10 -17.06 -11.11
N HIS A 60 -6.26 -17.42 -12.07
CA HIS A 60 -6.16 -18.78 -12.57
C HIS A 60 -4.70 -19.16 -12.76
N LYS A 61 -4.35 -20.37 -12.29
CA LYS A 61 -2.95 -20.85 -12.18
C LYS A 61 -2.03 -19.81 -11.51
N ALA A 62 -2.51 -19.22 -10.42
CA ALA A 62 -1.86 -18.16 -9.64
C ALA A 62 -1.56 -16.84 -10.38
N ARG A 63 -2.04 -16.66 -11.62
CA ARG A 63 -1.91 -15.43 -12.40
C ARG A 63 -3.24 -14.68 -12.45
N TRP A 64 -3.18 -13.36 -12.37
CA TRP A 64 -4.34 -12.48 -12.58
C TRP A 64 -4.62 -12.32 -14.07
N MET A 65 -5.89 -12.46 -14.43
CA MET A 65 -6.39 -12.48 -15.81
C MET A 65 -7.76 -11.83 -15.88
N TYR A 66 -8.22 -11.58 -17.11
CA TYR A 66 -9.53 -11.03 -17.41
C TYR A 66 -10.38 -12.03 -18.18
N ASP A 67 -11.70 -11.82 -18.18
CA ASP A 67 -12.57 -12.44 -19.17
C ASP A 67 -12.55 -11.58 -20.44
N GLU A 68 -12.23 -12.17 -21.59
CA GLU A 68 -12.18 -11.46 -22.87
C GLU A 68 -13.48 -10.70 -23.17
N ARG A 69 -14.64 -11.23 -22.78
CA ARG A 69 -15.94 -10.62 -23.04
C ARG A 69 -16.16 -9.36 -22.22
N ASP A 70 -15.64 -9.34 -21.00
CA ASP A 70 -15.71 -8.15 -20.15
C ASP A 70 -14.86 -7.02 -20.74
N ILE A 71 -13.68 -7.36 -21.30
CA ILE A 71 -12.81 -6.41 -22.01
C ILE A 71 -13.47 -5.90 -23.28
N ARG A 72 -14.04 -6.78 -24.11
CA ARG A 72 -14.75 -6.39 -25.33
C ARG A 72 -15.95 -5.50 -25.05
N ARG A 73 -16.74 -5.86 -24.03
CA ARG A 73 -17.91 -5.07 -23.61
C ARG A 73 -17.50 -3.68 -23.12
N ALA A 74 -16.45 -3.58 -22.31
CA ALA A 74 -15.92 -2.30 -21.85
C ALA A 74 -15.38 -1.46 -23.03
N GLY A 75 -14.57 -2.07 -23.90
CA GLY A 75 -14.00 -1.38 -25.06
C GLY A 75 -15.06 -0.86 -26.02
N GLN A 76 -16.08 -1.68 -26.34
CA GLN A 76 -17.18 -1.27 -27.20
C GLN A 76 -17.99 -0.10 -26.59
N ALA A 77 -18.29 -0.16 -25.29
CA ALA A 77 -19.01 0.91 -24.61
C ALA A 77 -18.28 2.26 -24.71
N PHE A 78 -16.94 2.27 -24.62
CA PHE A 78 -16.16 3.48 -24.79
C PHE A 78 -15.95 3.92 -26.24
N ALA A 79 -15.90 2.98 -27.19
CA ALA A 79 -15.86 3.30 -28.61
C ALA A 79 -17.16 3.99 -29.08
N GLU A 80 -18.29 3.62 -28.48
CA GLU A 80 -19.61 4.20 -28.76
C GLU A 80 -19.86 5.50 -27.98
N LEU A 81 -19.22 5.69 -26.83
CA LEU A 81 -19.37 6.89 -26.01
C LEU A 81 -18.81 8.12 -26.74
N ARG A 82 -19.68 9.10 -26.97
CA ARG A 82 -19.33 10.41 -27.53
C ARG A 82 -19.41 11.46 -26.43
N LEU A 83 -18.28 12.12 -26.18
CA LEU A 83 -18.23 13.35 -25.40
C LEU A 83 -18.52 14.53 -26.33
N ASP A 84 -19.52 15.32 -25.97
CA ASP A 84 -19.66 16.69 -26.48
C ASP A 84 -18.64 17.55 -25.73
N LEU A 85 -17.61 18.01 -26.43
CA LEU A 85 -16.54 18.82 -25.84
C LEU A 85 -16.97 20.27 -25.62
N ASP A 86 -18.09 20.70 -26.19
CA ASP A 86 -18.63 22.05 -26.03
C ASP A 86 -19.66 22.13 -24.87
N ASP A 87 -20.34 21.01 -24.51
CA ASP A 87 -21.16 20.92 -23.29
C ASP A 87 -20.28 20.76 -22.05
N VAL A 88 -19.64 21.86 -21.65
CA VAL A 88 -18.79 21.93 -20.47
C VAL A 88 -19.52 22.51 -19.27
N VAL A 89 -19.19 21.99 -18.08
CA VAL A 89 -19.72 22.48 -16.80
C VAL A 89 -18.63 22.71 -15.78
N ASP A 90 -18.94 23.56 -14.80
CA ASP A 90 -18.07 23.83 -13.67
C ASP A 90 -17.85 22.57 -12.84
N VAL A 91 -16.57 22.23 -12.62
CA VAL A 91 -16.14 21.07 -11.85
C VAL A 91 -16.53 21.20 -10.38
N GLN A 92 -16.67 22.41 -9.85
CA GLN A 92 -16.92 22.70 -8.42
C GLN A 92 -15.88 22.02 -7.51
N LEU A 93 -14.62 22.48 -7.58
CA LEU A 93 -13.56 21.95 -6.73
C LEU A 93 -13.77 22.31 -5.26
N PRO A 94 -13.59 21.36 -4.32
CA PRO A 94 -13.64 21.65 -2.90
C PRO A 94 -12.45 22.51 -2.45
N ALA A 95 -12.59 23.16 -1.29
CA ALA A 95 -11.46 23.82 -0.65
C ALA A 95 -10.34 22.81 -0.31
N TYR A 96 -9.09 23.22 -0.47
CA TYR A 96 -7.95 22.40 -0.07
C TYR A 96 -7.96 22.20 1.46
N ARG A 97 -7.69 20.96 1.88
CA ARG A 97 -7.50 20.58 3.29
C ARG A 97 -6.24 19.75 3.38
N ASP A 98 -5.43 20.00 4.40
CA ASP A 98 -4.23 19.20 4.64
C ASP A 98 -4.61 17.83 5.24
N PHE A 99 -3.76 16.83 5.01
CA PHE A 99 -3.99 15.43 5.37
C PHE A 99 -4.31 15.20 6.86
N GLY A 100 -3.91 16.11 7.75
CA GLY A 100 -4.11 16.01 9.20
C GLY A 100 -5.44 16.56 9.73
N GLN A 101 -6.30 17.14 8.89
CA GLN A 101 -7.46 17.92 9.34
C GLN A 101 -8.83 17.25 9.15
N SER A 102 -8.92 16.05 8.54
CA SER A 102 -10.21 15.35 8.35
C SER A 102 -10.19 13.94 8.94
N ASP A 103 -11.39 13.41 9.19
CA ASP A 103 -11.59 12.03 9.63
C ASP A 103 -10.85 11.06 8.68
N PRO A 104 -9.99 10.18 9.20
CA PRO A 104 -9.32 9.15 8.40
C PRO A 104 -10.27 8.37 7.50
N GLU A 105 -11.50 8.06 7.90
CA GLU A 105 -12.46 7.35 7.03
C GLU A 105 -13.01 8.22 5.90
N GLU A 106 -13.20 9.53 6.14
CA GLU A 106 -13.68 10.46 5.11
C GLU A 106 -12.62 10.67 4.02
N TRP A 107 -11.34 10.73 4.39
CA TRP A 107 -10.22 10.77 3.45
C TRP A 107 -10.10 9.54 2.57
N GLN A 108 -10.70 8.42 2.98
CA GLN A 108 -10.58 7.14 2.29
C GLN A 108 -11.68 6.92 1.24
N ARG A 109 -12.77 7.69 1.32
CA ARG A 109 -13.84 7.64 0.31
C ARG A 109 -13.35 8.15 -1.03
N VAL A 110 -13.90 7.58 -2.09
CA VAL A 110 -13.56 7.99 -3.46
C VAL A 110 -14.19 9.36 -3.72
N ASP A 111 -13.36 10.39 -3.75
CA ASP A 111 -13.73 11.76 -4.10
C ASP A 111 -12.74 12.27 -5.16
N TRP A 112 -13.16 12.20 -6.41
CA TRP A 112 -12.31 12.52 -7.55
C TRP A 112 -12.00 14.02 -7.62
N ARG A 113 -12.90 14.90 -7.16
CA ARG A 113 -12.66 16.35 -7.12
C ARG A 113 -11.61 16.69 -6.07
N ARG A 114 -11.72 16.09 -4.88
CA ARG A 114 -10.68 16.21 -3.83
C ARG A 114 -9.34 15.66 -4.28
N ARG A 115 -9.34 14.56 -5.03
CA ARG A 115 -8.12 13.98 -5.62
C ARG A 115 -7.46 14.95 -6.61
N LEU A 116 -8.25 15.61 -7.46
CA LEU A 116 -7.74 16.64 -8.39
C LEU A 116 -7.13 17.83 -7.64
N VAL A 117 -7.81 18.34 -6.61
CA VAL A 117 -7.28 19.40 -5.73
C VAL A 117 -5.98 18.95 -5.06
N SER A 118 -5.90 17.72 -4.58
CA SER A 118 -4.70 17.17 -3.96
C SER A 118 -3.51 17.11 -4.93
N TRP A 119 -3.75 16.85 -6.22
CA TRP A 119 -2.70 16.91 -7.26
C TRP A 119 -2.20 18.34 -7.47
N MET A 120 -3.12 19.31 -7.63
CA MET A 120 -2.77 20.72 -7.85
C MET A 120 -1.95 21.27 -6.68
N PHE A 121 -2.48 21.15 -5.46
CA PHE A 121 -1.85 21.69 -4.27
C PHE A 121 -0.60 20.90 -3.89
N GLY A 122 -0.58 19.58 -4.06
CA GLY A 122 0.61 18.76 -3.83
C GLY A 122 1.80 19.17 -4.69
N LEU A 123 1.56 19.54 -5.96
CA LEU A 123 2.61 19.99 -6.87
C LEU A 123 3.05 21.43 -6.61
N ALA A 124 2.12 22.38 -6.43
CA ALA A 124 2.48 23.77 -6.13
C ALA A 124 3.34 23.87 -4.86
N ARG A 125 2.98 23.08 -3.88
CA ARG A 125 3.69 22.90 -2.63
C ARG A 125 5.07 22.28 -2.81
N HIS A 126 5.21 21.26 -3.66
CA HIS A 126 6.54 20.73 -4.00
C HIS A 126 7.39 21.80 -4.66
N LYS A 127 6.83 22.57 -5.60
CA LYS A 127 7.53 23.65 -6.31
C LYS A 127 7.97 24.78 -5.38
N ALA A 128 7.09 25.27 -4.52
CA ALA A 128 7.36 26.39 -3.62
C ALA A 128 8.46 26.10 -2.60
N HIS A 129 8.71 24.82 -2.33
CA HIS A 129 9.64 24.37 -1.32
C HIS A 129 10.90 23.73 -1.89
N ASP A 130 10.97 23.59 -3.21
CA ASP A 130 12.11 22.98 -3.88
C ASP A 130 13.37 23.83 -3.65
N GLY A 131 14.39 23.22 -3.05
CA GLY A 131 15.64 23.90 -2.72
C GLY A 131 15.59 24.94 -1.57
N ILE A 132 14.45 25.16 -0.94
CA ILE A 132 14.31 26.14 0.17
C ILE A 132 14.46 25.44 1.53
N PRO A 133 15.29 25.96 2.46
CA PRO A 133 15.39 25.47 3.83
C PRO A 133 14.05 25.57 4.58
N TYR A 134 13.74 24.56 5.39
CA TYR A 134 12.43 24.46 6.08
C TYR A 134 12.06 25.68 6.92
N ASP A 135 13.01 26.31 7.58
CA ASP A 135 12.79 27.48 8.42
C ASP A 135 12.34 28.72 7.65
N GLU A 136 12.50 28.72 6.32
CA GLU A 136 12.06 29.78 5.41
C GLU A 136 10.73 29.46 4.71
N TRP A 137 10.14 28.30 5.01
CA TRP A 137 8.90 27.87 4.40
C TRP A 137 7.72 28.72 4.84
N ASN A 138 6.77 28.89 3.92
CA ASN A 138 5.57 29.66 4.17
C ASN A 138 4.38 29.08 3.39
N ASP A 139 3.17 29.51 3.74
CA ASP A 139 1.93 29.02 3.15
C ASP A 139 1.47 29.82 1.92
N ALA A 140 2.34 30.65 1.32
CA ALA A 140 1.96 31.47 0.17
C ALA A 140 1.52 30.63 -1.04
N TRP A 141 2.05 29.40 -1.16
CA TRP A 141 1.70 28.43 -2.21
C TRP A 141 0.24 27.97 -2.14
N GLN A 142 -0.46 28.15 -1.02
CA GLN A 142 -1.87 27.78 -0.91
C GLN A 142 -2.79 28.79 -1.61
N ARG A 143 -2.30 30.00 -1.93
CA ARG A 143 -3.09 31.03 -2.59
C ARG A 143 -3.31 30.65 -4.06
N VAL A 144 -4.55 30.69 -4.50
CA VAL A 144 -4.92 30.42 -5.90
C VAL A 144 -4.71 31.67 -6.74
N GLY A 145 -3.88 31.57 -7.78
CA GLY A 145 -3.59 32.64 -8.72
C GLY A 145 -4.70 32.86 -9.75
N ALA A 146 -4.52 33.87 -10.61
CA ALA A 146 -5.46 34.21 -11.69
C ALA A 146 -5.63 33.09 -12.75
N ASN A 147 -4.67 32.17 -12.82
CA ASN A 147 -4.72 30.98 -13.68
C ASN A 147 -5.49 29.80 -13.04
N GLY A 148 -6.08 29.99 -11.85
CA GLY A 148 -6.86 28.96 -11.16
C GLY A 148 -6.03 27.88 -10.48
N LEU A 149 -4.70 27.98 -10.53
CA LEU A 149 -3.76 27.05 -9.88
C LEU A 149 -3.17 27.65 -8.59
N PRO A 150 -2.78 26.82 -7.62
CA PRO A 150 -2.16 27.28 -6.38
C PRO A 150 -0.70 27.73 -6.58
N GLY A 151 -0.29 28.75 -5.83
CA GLY A 151 1.06 29.32 -5.86
C GLY A 151 1.45 29.85 -7.24
N ASP A 152 2.72 29.70 -7.59
CA ASP A 152 3.27 30.09 -8.89
C ASP A 152 3.23 28.93 -9.91
N LEU A 153 2.37 27.93 -9.70
CA LEU A 153 2.26 26.77 -10.58
C LEU A 153 1.64 27.15 -11.92
N THR A 154 2.28 26.76 -13.02
CA THR A 154 1.72 26.94 -14.38
C THR A 154 0.97 25.69 -14.85
N TRP A 155 0.15 25.85 -15.89
CA TRP A 155 -0.58 24.73 -16.49
C TRP A 155 0.38 23.71 -17.13
N GLU A 156 1.41 24.19 -17.82
CA GLU A 156 2.43 23.35 -18.46
C GLU A 156 3.17 22.49 -17.43
N GLU A 157 3.54 23.08 -16.28
CA GLU A 157 4.18 22.35 -15.18
C GLU A 157 3.24 21.29 -14.59
N PHE A 158 1.96 21.64 -14.42
CA PHE A 158 0.96 20.72 -13.88
C PHE A 158 0.73 19.50 -14.79
N VAL A 159 0.60 19.72 -16.10
CA VAL A 159 0.45 18.64 -17.09
C VAL A 159 1.76 17.85 -17.29
N ALA A 160 2.92 18.51 -17.24
CA ALA A 160 4.20 17.81 -17.34
C ALA A 160 4.43 16.87 -16.14
N ALA A 161 4.07 17.30 -14.93
CA ALA A 161 4.14 16.47 -13.74
C ALA A 161 3.20 15.26 -13.83
N SER A 162 1.97 15.45 -14.31
CA SER A 162 1.03 14.34 -14.47
C SER A 162 1.51 13.27 -15.44
N SER A 163 2.18 13.68 -16.50
CA SER A 163 2.80 12.77 -17.46
C SER A 163 3.92 11.91 -16.85
N ARG A 164 4.69 12.48 -15.90
CA ARG A 164 5.74 11.74 -15.15
C ARG A 164 5.14 10.75 -14.15
N TYR A 165 3.97 11.08 -13.61
CA TYR A 165 3.23 10.29 -12.63
C TYR A 165 1.99 9.62 -13.23
N ARG A 166 2.08 9.20 -14.51
CA ARG A 166 0.93 8.73 -15.31
C ARG A 166 0.06 7.70 -14.57
N HIS A 167 0.69 6.72 -13.90
CA HIS A 167 -0.03 5.65 -13.20
C HIS A 167 -0.68 6.08 -11.87
N SER A 168 -0.26 7.19 -11.26
CA SER A 168 -0.88 7.70 -10.01
C SER A 168 -1.83 8.88 -10.25
N GLN A 169 -1.74 9.50 -11.43
CA GLN A 169 -2.59 10.62 -11.86
C GLN A 169 -3.65 10.24 -12.91
N ASN A 170 -4.07 8.98 -12.92
CA ASN A 170 -5.30 8.53 -13.59
C ASN A 170 -6.47 8.47 -12.61
N MET A 171 -7.68 8.71 -13.13
CA MET A 171 -8.94 8.49 -12.42
C MET A 171 -9.77 7.50 -13.21
N ALA A 172 -10.09 6.36 -12.60
CA ALA A 172 -10.88 5.32 -13.24
C ALA A 172 -10.33 4.89 -14.62
N GLY A 173 -9.00 4.79 -14.79
CA GLY A 173 -8.41 4.49 -16.11
C GLY A 173 -8.69 5.52 -17.21
N THR A 174 -8.98 6.75 -16.82
CA THR A 174 -9.11 7.92 -17.71
C THR A 174 -8.18 9.04 -17.26
N ARG A 175 -7.87 9.97 -18.18
CA ARG A 175 -6.97 11.10 -17.97
C ARG A 175 -7.73 12.42 -17.94
N PRO A 176 -8.21 12.86 -16.76
CA PRO A 176 -9.07 14.05 -16.65
C PRO A 176 -8.37 15.33 -17.12
N LEU A 177 -7.04 15.41 -17.00
CA LEU A 177 -6.29 16.61 -17.38
C LEU A 177 -6.26 16.88 -18.89
N GLU A 178 -6.52 15.87 -19.73
CA GLU A 178 -6.62 16.05 -21.19
C GLU A 178 -7.93 16.75 -21.60
N LEU A 179 -8.94 16.79 -20.70
CA LEU A 179 -10.24 17.44 -20.93
C LEU A 179 -10.45 18.69 -20.07
N LEU A 180 -9.63 18.88 -19.03
CA LEU A 180 -9.79 19.94 -18.04
C LEU A 180 -9.37 21.28 -18.64
N THR A 181 -10.25 22.29 -18.55
CA THR A 181 -9.99 23.64 -19.07
C THR A 181 -10.24 24.71 -18.01
N TRP A 182 -9.55 25.84 -18.13
CA TRP A 182 -9.74 27.02 -17.29
C TRP A 182 -10.46 28.12 -18.06
N SER A 183 -11.58 28.60 -17.53
CA SER A 183 -12.38 29.68 -18.14
C SER A 183 -11.90 31.10 -17.80
N GLY A 184 -10.82 31.25 -17.02
CA GLY A 184 -10.44 32.52 -16.39
C GLY A 184 -11.01 32.68 -14.97
N LYS A 185 -12.03 31.90 -14.60
CA LYS A 185 -12.65 31.96 -13.26
C LYS A 185 -12.96 30.59 -12.65
N ARG A 186 -13.24 29.60 -13.48
CA ARG A 186 -13.69 28.26 -13.07
C ARG A 186 -13.02 27.18 -13.90
N TRP A 187 -12.82 26.03 -13.28
CA TRP A 187 -12.39 24.80 -13.93
C TRP A 187 -13.59 24.13 -14.59
N LEU A 188 -13.44 23.74 -15.84
CA LEU A 188 -14.50 23.17 -16.66
C LEU A 188 -14.11 21.78 -17.18
N LEU A 189 -15.08 20.88 -17.25
CA LEU A 189 -14.99 19.57 -17.91
C LEU A 189 -16.28 19.30 -18.70
N PRO A 190 -16.23 18.44 -19.75
CA PRO A 190 -17.44 17.96 -20.41
C PRO A 190 -18.42 17.33 -19.41
N ARG A 191 -19.70 17.69 -19.49
CA ARG A 191 -20.74 17.20 -18.57
C ARG A 191 -20.79 15.69 -18.48
N ALA A 192 -20.82 15.03 -19.64
CA ALA A 192 -20.86 13.56 -19.72
C ALA A 192 -19.64 12.90 -19.04
N TYR A 193 -18.49 13.57 -19.04
CA TYR A 193 -17.28 13.08 -18.37
C TYR A 193 -17.34 13.28 -16.84
N ILE A 194 -17.88 14.40 -16.36
CA ILE A 194 -18.15 14.58 -14.92
C ILE A 194 -19.12 13.52 -14.41
N GLU A 195 -20.23 13.30 -15.12
CA GLU A 195 -21.20 12.27 -14.74
C GLU A 195 -20.59 10.87 -14.74
N LEU A 196 -19.67 10.59 -15.66
CA LEU A 196 -18.90 9.35 -15.71
C LEU A 196 -18.06 9.17 -14.44
N LEU A 197 -17.32 10.20 -14.01
CA LEU A 197 -16.49 10.15 -12.79
C LEU A 197 -17.34 10.08 -11.51
N ASP A 198 -18.49 10.74 -11.48
CA ASP A 198 -19.43 10.65 -10.36
C ASP A 198 -20.02 9.23 -10.22
N ARG A 199 -20.42 8.60 -11.34
CA ARG A 199 -20.86 7.20 -11.34
C ARG A 199 -19.74 6.23 -10.98
N TRP A 200 -18.51 6.50 -11.40
CA TRP A 200 -17.34 5.72 -10.99
C TRP A 200 -17.16 5.74 -9.47
N ALA A 201 -17.11 6.93 -8.87
CA ALA A 201 -16.91 7.08 -7.42
C ALA A 201 -17.95 6.29 -6.62
N GLN A 202 -19.22 6.37 -7.03
CA GLN A 202 -20.31 5.59 -6.45
C GLN A 202 -20.09 4.07 -6.61
N ARG A 203 -19.77 3.61 -7.83
CA ARG A 203 -19.60 2.17 -8.10
C ARG A 203 -18.39 1.58 -7.39
N GLU A 204 -17.31 2.33 -7.25
CA GLU A 204 -16.14 1.90 -6.49
C GLU A 204 -16.48 1.75 -5.00
N GLU A 205 -17.19 2.72 -4.41
CA GLU A 205 -17.66 2.62 -3.02
C GLU A 205 -18.59 1.41 -2.81
N GLU A 206 -19.53 1.15 -3.72
CA GLU A 206 -20.37 -0.05 -3.68
C GLU A 206 -19.56 -1.35 -3.76
N LEU A 207 -18.54 -1.40 -4.61
CA LEU A 207 -17.66 -2.57 -4.74
C LEU A 207 -16.78 -2.76 -3.51
N VAL A 208 -16.21 -1.71 -2.94
CA VAL A 208 -15.45 -1.75 -1.68
C VAL A 208 -16.35 -2.24 -0.55
N ASN A 209 -17.57 -1.69 -0.44
CA ASN A 209 -18.53 -2.06 0.58
C ASN A 209 -18.98 -3.52 0.48
N ARG A 210 -19.16 -4.06 -0.73
CA ARG A 210 -19.42 -5.49 -0.91
C ARG A 210 -18.18 -6.34 -0.62
N ALA A 211 -17.01 -5.87 -1.02
CA ALA A 211 -15.75 -6.60 -0.87
C ALA A 211 -15.31 -6.74 0.59
N ARG A 212 -15.71 -5.84 1.49
CA ARG A 212 -15.36 -5.87 2.91
C ARG A 212 -16.29 -6.75 3.76
N VAL A 213 -17.35 -7.32 3.20
CA VAL A 213 -18.26 -8.25 3.90
C VAL A 213 -17.55 -9.59 4.15
N CYS A 214 -17.60 -10.09 5.38
CA CYS A 214 -17.10 -11.41 5.70
C CYS A 214 -17.93 -12.49 5.01
N SER A 215 -17.28 -13.30 4.16
CA SER A 215 -17.90 -14.43 3.45
C SER A 215 -18.46 -15.55 4.33
N SER A 216 -18.25 -15.51 5.66
CA SER A 216 -18.71 -16.54 6.59
C SER A 216 -19.84 -16.05 7.49
N CYS A 217 -19.70 -14.89 8.13
CA CYS A 217 -20.70 -14.38 9.09
C CYS A 217 -21.44 -13.13 8.61
N GLY A 218 -21.10 -12.58 7.43
CA GLY A 218 -21.72 -11.36 6.91
C GLY A 218 -21.31 -10.06 7.60
N ALA A 219 -20.43 -10.10 8.61
CA ALA A 219 -19.95 -8.89 9.28
C ALA A 219 -19.24 -7.92 8.31
N GLN A 220 -19.40 -6.63 8.56
CA GLN A 220 -18.78 -5.57 7.75
C GLN A 220 -17.35 -5.30 8.24
N GLY A 221 -16.37 -5.47 7.35
CA GLY A 221 -14.96 -5.21 7.65
C GLY A 221 -14.59 -3.73 7.64
N PRO A 222 -13.34 -3.39 8.03
CA PRO A 222 -12.79 -2.04 7.87
C PRO A 222 -12.64 -1.66 6.38
N TYR A 223 -12.50 -0.37 6.10
CA TYR A 223 -12.37 0.15 4.72
C TYR A 223 -11.03 -0.26 4.07
N TRP A 224 -9.93 -0.21 4.81
CA TRP A 224 -8.62 -0.74 4.36
C TRP A 224 -8.13 -1.89 5.22
N ASP A 225 -7.51 -2.85 4.53
CA ASP A 225 -6.72 -3.95 5.08
C ASP A 225 -7.40 -4.83 6.16
N GLY A 226 -6.68 -5.84 6.63
CA GLY A 226 -7.13 -6.66 7.76
C GLY A 226 -7.91 -7.93 7.38
N TRP A 227 -8.97 -7.85 6.57
CA TRP A 227 -9.89 -9.00 6.38
C TRP A 227 -9.78 -9.69 5.01
N ARG A 228 -9.30 -8.97 3.98
CA ARG A 228 -9.19 -9.50 2.61
C ARG A 228 -7.82 -10.16 2.38
N THR A 229 -7.83 -11.38 1.84
CA THR A 229 -6.62 -12.20 1.62
C THR A 229 -6.61 -12.81 0.23
N SER A 230 -5.46 -12.78 -0.44
CA SER A 230 -5.28 -13.43 -1.73
C SER A 230 -5.18 -14.96 -1.56
N THR A 231 -5.97 -15.70 -2.33
CA THR A 231 -5.97 -17.17 -2.41
C THR A 231 -5.54 -17.62 -3.80
N SER A 232 -5.58 -18.92 -4.09
CA SER A 232 -5.36 -19.45 -5.45
C SER A 232 -6.47 -19.10 -6.44
N LYS A 233 -7.69 -18.82 -5.94
CA LYS A 233 -8.90 -18.53 -6.74
C LYS A 233 -9.26 -17.03 -6.81
N GLY A 234 -8.50 -16.18 -6.14
CA GLY A 234 -8.76 -14.74 -6.05
C GLY A 234 -8.77 -14.25 -4.60
N TYR A 235 -9.35 -13.08 -4.35
CA TYR A 235 -9.47 -12.56 -2.98
C TYR A 235 -10.66 -13.17 -2.25
N VAL A 236 -10.46 -13.47 -0.97
CA VAL A 236 -11.51 -13.85 -0.03
C VAL A 236 -11.47 -12.90 1.16
N THR A 237 -12.64 -12.49 1.63
CA THR A 237 -12.77 -11.63 2.82
C THR A 237 -13.33 -12.45 3.98
N ARG A 238 -12.58 -12.50 5.08
CA ARG A 238 -13.00 -13.14 6.33
C ARG A 238 -12.58 -12.29 7.53
N CYS A 239 -13.49 -12.13 8.49
CA CYS A 239 -13.17 -11.47 9.75
C CYS A 239 -12.17 -12.32 10.56
N PRO A 240 -11.42 -11.71 11.50
CA PRO A 240 -10.50 -12.44 12.34
C PRO A 240 -11.14 -13.59 13.14
N PRO A 241 -12.35 -13.45 13.71
CA PRO A 241 -13.03 -14.58 14.36
C PRO A 241 -13.34 -15.75 13.42
N CYS A 242 -13.93 -15.51 12.24
CA CYS A 242 -14.22 -16.58 11.28
C CYS A 242 -12.99 -17.15 10.60
N SER A 243 -11.90 -16.38 10.54
CA SER A 243 -10.58 -16.89 10.17
C SER A 243 -9.98 -17.71 11.32
N GLY A 244 -10.20 -17.30 12.56
CA GLY A 244 -9.68 -17.86 13.82
C GLY A 244 -10.29 -19.20 14.22
N ALA A 245 -11.62 -19.29 14.19
CA ALA A 245 -12.40 -20.40 14.72
C ALA A 245 -12.10 -21.76 14.07
N ALA A 246 -11.54 -21.76 12.87
CA ALA A 246 -11.18 -22.98 12.16
C ALA A 246 -9.76 -23.51 12.49
N PHE A 247 -8.91 -22.73 13.17
CA PHE A 247 -7.49 -23.06 13.33
C PHE A 247 -7.01 -22.91 14.76
N ARG A 248 -6.04 -23.75 15.14
CA ARG A 248 -5.55 -23.82 16.52
C ARG A 248 -4.50 -22.74 16.78
N PRO A 249 -4.47 -22.11 17.97
CA PRO A 249 -3.31 -21.33 18.38
C PRO A 249 -2.04 -22.20 18.40
N TYR A 250 -0.92 -21.66 17.93
CA TYR A 250 0.36 -22.37 17.99
C TYR A 250 1.03 -22.18 19.35
N THR A 251 1.30 -23.29 20.04
CA THR A 251 1.85 -23.31 21.41
C THR A 251 3.36 -23.55 21.48
N GLY A 252 4.08 -23.56 20.36
CA GLY A 252 5.54 -23.68 20.35
C GLY A 252 6.10 -25.10 20.22
N GLN A 253 5.28 -26.09 19.84
CA GLN A 253 5.70 -27.51 19.77
C GLN A 253 6.84 -27.84 18.79
N LEU A 254 7.17 -26.93 17.87
CA LEU A 254 8.33 -27.03 16.96
C LEU A 254 9.43 -25.99 17.29
N ARG A 255 9.36 -25.30 18.43
CA ARG A 255 10.41 -24.35 18.83
C ARG A 255 11.75 -25.10 18.96
N GLY A 256 12.80 -24.57 18.34
CA GLY A 256 14.13 -25.18 18.33
C GLY A 256 14.25 -26.42 17.43
N VAL A 257 13.23 -26.78 16.67
CA VAL A 257 13.30 -27.85 15.68
C VAL A 257 13.94 -27.32 14.39
N GLN A 258 14.88 -28.07 13.82
CA GLN A 258 15.46 -27.76 12.50
C GLN A 258 14.38 -27.83 11.41
N TYR A 259 14.37 -26.84 10.51
CA TYR A 259 13.34 -26.68 9.48
C TYR A 259 13.21 -27.91 8.58
N GLU A 260 14.34 -28.54 8.24
CA GLU A 260 14.38 -29.71 7.35
C GLU A 260 13.99 -31.03 8.03
N SER A 261 13.77 -31.03 9.35
CA SER A 261 13.56 -32.23 10.15
C SER A 261 12.29 -33.02 9.74
N PRO A 262 12.32 -34.36 9.88
CA PRO A 262 11.12 -35.19 9.69
C PRO A 262 9.96 -34.79 10.60
N ARG A 263 10.27 -34.33 11.82
CA ARG A 263 9.29 -33.84 12.80
C ARG A 263 8.50 -32.62 12.31
N ARG A 264 9.11 -31.73 11.52
CA ARG A 264 8.38 -30.63 10.85
C ARG A 264 7.57 -31.16 9.68
N ARG A 265 8.09 -32.10 8.90
CA ARG A 265 7.43 -32.65 7.69
C ARG A 265 6.10 -33.35 7.98
N SER A 266 5.93 -33.91 9.19
CA SER A 266 4.67 -34.52 9.63
C SER A 266 3.60 -33.51 10.07
N THR A 267 3.94 -32.23 10.19
CA THR A 267 3.02 -31.18 10.68
C THR A 267 2.76 -30.13 9.61
N ARG A 268 1.48 -29.81 9.40
CA ARG A 268 1.11 -28.77 8.44
C ARG A 268 1.00 -27.43 9.15
N ALA A 269 1.52 -26.37 8.52
CA ALA A 269 1.40 -25.02 9.07
C ALA A 269 -0.06 -24.53 9.02
N ASP A 270 -0.85 -25.01 8.05
CA ASP A 270 -2.21 -24.57 7.78
C ASP A 270 -3.25 -25.05 8.80
N ASP A 271 -2.85 -25.87 9.77
CA ASP A 271 -3.64 -26.24 10.96
C ASP A 271 -3.65 -25.13 12.03
N TYR A 272 -2.74 -24.15 11.92
CA TYR A 272 -2.51 -23.14 12.95
C TYR A 272 -2.89 -21.72 12.53
N LEU A 273 -3.15 -20.88 13.52
CA LEU A 273 -3.15 -19.43 13.34
C LEU A 273 -1.73 -18.90 13.22
N CYS A 274 -1.59 -17.86 12.41
CA CYS A 274 -0.37 -17.06 12.29
C CYS A 274 0.08 -16.61 13.68
N ARG A 275 1.29 -17.01 14.08
CA ARG A 275 1.86 -16.70 15.39
C ARG A 275 2.04 -15.20 15.62
N LEU A 276 2.32 -14.46 14.55
CA LEU A 276 2.55 -13.01 14.58
C LEU A 276 1.23 -12.24 14.68
N CYS A 277 0.36 -12.31 13.66
CA CYS A 277 -0.85 -11.50 13.66
C CYS A 277 -2.02 -12.10 14.46
N LYS A 278 -1.98 -13.40 14.78
CA LYS A 278 -3.04 -14.15 15.49
C LYS A 278 -4.45 -14.08 14.88
N LYS A 279 -4.56 -13.57 13.66
CA LYS A 279 -5.84 -13.25 12.99
C LYS A 279 -6.12 -14.10 11.75
N ARG A 280 -5.12 -14.77 11.18
CA ARG A 280 -5.20 -15.45 9.88
C ARG A 280 -4.62 -16.85 9.95
N GLN A 281 -5.13 -17.75 9.13
CA GLN A 281 -4.55 -19.08 8.90
C GLN A 281 -3.09 -18.95 8.47
N ALA A 282 -2.22 -19.76 9.04
CA ALA A 282 -0.85 -19.86 8.57
C ALA A 282 -0.77 -20.63 7.24
N SER A 283 0.24 -20.32 6.44
CA SER A 283 0.49 -21.01 5.16
C SER A 283 1.93 -21.49 5.03
N ALA A 284 2.80 -21.09 5.95
CA ALA A 284 4.22 -21.44 5.95
C ALA A 284 4.73 -21.63 7.38
N TRP A 285 5.69 -22.54 7.52
CA TRP A 285 6.56 -22.59 8.70
C TRP A 285 7.71 -21.61 8.47
N ASP A 286 7.74 -20.53 9.23
CA ASP A 286 8.85 -19.59 9.22
C ASP A 286 10.03 -20.15 10.01
N HIS A 287 11.25 -19.88 9.55
CA HIS A 287 12.48 -20.41 10.13
C HIS A 287 13.63 -19.42 9.96
N CYS A 288 14.60 -19.45 10.88
CA CYS A 288 15.81 -18.64 10.77
C CYS A 288 16.72 -19.21 9.68
N HIS A 289 17.13 -18.39 8.72
CA HIS A 289 18.02 -18.83 7.65
C HIS A 289 19.49 -18.96 8.08
N GLU A 290 19.86 -18.44 9.25
CA GLU A 290 21.23 -18.56 9.79
C GLU A 290 21.41 -19.82 10.64
N HIS A 291 20.44 -20.10 11.50
CA HIS A 291 20.50 -21.22 12.45
C HIS A 291 19.63 -22.41 12.05
N GLY A 292 18.77 -22.28 11.02
CA GLY A 292 17.90 -23.34 10.52
C GLY A 292 16.68 -23.68 11.39
N HIS A 293 16.51 -23.04 12.55
CA HIS A 293 15.45 -23.36 13.49
C HIS A 293 14.09 -22.75 13.11
N VAL A 294 13.01 -23.51 13.28
CA VAL A 294 11.63 -23.05 13.14
C VAL A 294 11.31 -21.99 14.19
N ARG A 295 10.81 -20.84 13.73
CA ARG A 295 10.32 -19.72 14.57
C ARG A 295 8.82 -19.87 14.87
N GLY A 296 8.04 -20.36 13.91
CA GLY A 296 6.62 -20.65 14.08
C GLY A 296 5.82 -20.57 12.77
N PRO A 297 4.50 -20.82 12.81
CA PRO A 297 3.65 -20.76 11.63
C PRO A 297 3.24 -19.31 11.34
N LEU A 298 3.42 -18.85 10.10
CA LEU A 298 3.03 -17.52 9.64
C LEU A 298 2.03 -17.60 8.48
N CYS A 299 1.11 -16.64 8.41
CA CYS A 299 0.28 -16.45 7.21
C CYS A 299 1.12 -15.89 6.06
N GLY A 300 0.65 -16.08 4.82
CA GLY A 300 1.41 -15.67 3.63
C GLY A 300 1.80 -14.19 3.61
N SER A 301 0.98 -13.31 4.17
CA SER A 301 1.29 -11.88 4.28
C SER A 301 2.42 -11.61 5.28
N CYS A 302 2.33 -12.14 6.51
CA CYS A 302 3.39 -11.99 7.51
C CYS A 302 4.70 -12.64 7.05
N ASN A 303 4.64 -13.83 6.43
CA ASN A 303 5.81 -14.53 5.90
C ASN A 303 6.46 -13.78 4.73
N THR A 304 5.66 -13.23 3.82
CA THR A 304 6.19 -12.39 2.73
C THR A 304 6.77 -11.09 3.26
N ARG A 305 6.15 -10.48 4.28
CA ARG A 305 6.66 -9.27 4.90
C ARG A 305 7.99 -9.54 5.61
N GLU A 306 8.11 -10.66 6.30
CA GLU A 306 9.40 -11.11 6.83
C GLU A 306 10.40 -11.25 5.68
N GLY A 307 10.15 -12.10 4.68
CA GLY A 307 11.19 -12.45 3.70
C GLY A 307 11.48 -11.42 2.60
N LYS A 308 10.54 -10.51 2.29
CA LYS A 308 10.64 -9.60 1.13
C LYS A 308 10.45 -8.12 1.43
N ALA A 309 9.80 -7.75 2.53
CA ALA A 309 9.70 -6.32 2.86
C ALA A 309 11.05 -5.81 3.37
N THR A 310 11.24 -4.49 3.33
CA THR A 310 12.36 -3.84 4.01
C THR A 310 12.36 -4.28 5.48
N PRO A 311 13.44 -4.89 5.98
CA PRO A 311 13.48 -5.45 7.34
C PRO A 311 13.08 -4.43 8.42
N TYR A 312 13.36 -3.14 8.21
CA TYR A 312 12.82 -2.03 8.99
C TYR A 312 11.33 -2.15 9.31
N TYR A 313 10.47 -2.35 8.30
CA TYR A 313 9.02 -2.43 8.51
C TYR A 313 8.60 -3.65 9.30
N PHE A 314 9.37 -4.73 9.26
CA PHE A 314 9.09 -5.93 10.04
C PHE A 314 9.44 -5.73 11.52
N LEU A 315 10.55 -5.03 11.82
CA LEU A 315 10.96 -4.69 13.19
C LEU A 315 9.96 -3.76 13.89
N GLN A 316 9.24 -2.93 13.14
CA GLN A 316 8.16 -2.07 13.67
C GLN A 316 6.83 -2.79 13.90
N LEU A 317 6.70 -4.06 13.49
CA LEU A 317 5.49 -4.82 13.77
C LEU A 317 5.46 -5.24 15.23
N GLU A 318 4.30 -5.09 15.85
CA GLU A 318 4.05 -5.65 17.17
C GLU A 318 4.40 -7.15 17.20
N GLY A 319 5.32 -7.53 18.09
CA GLY A 319 5.83 -8.90 18.22
C GLY A 319 6.80 -9.35 17.11
N GLY A 320 7.15 -8.49 16.14
CA GLY A 320 8.07 -8.82 15.04
C GLY A 320 9.45 -9.23 15.54
N THR A 321 10.09 -8.38 16.35
CA THR A 321 11.39 -8.67 16.95
C THR A 321 11.36 -9.92 17.84
N LEU A 322 10.34 -10.06 18.68
CA LEU A 322 10.19 -11.25 19.54
C LEU A 322 10.01 -12.53 18.72
N HIS A 323 9.32 -12.46 17.58
CA HIS A 323 9.20 -13.58 16.65
C HIS A 323 10.54 -13.97 16.02
N LEU A 324 11.44 -13.01 15.72
CA LEU A 324 12.81 -13.33 15.27
C LEU A 324 13.59 -14.08 16.37
N LEU A 325 13.39 -13.68 17.62
CA LEU A 325 14.03 -14.25 18.81
C LEU A 325 13.44 -15.60 19.26
N GLU A 326 12.39 -16.09 18.61
CA GLU A 326 11.95 -17.49 18.75
C GLU A 326 13.04 -18.47 18.25
N CYS A 327 14.00 -17.98 17.45
CA CYS A 327 15.20 -18.73 17.11
C CYS A 327 16.19 -18.74 18.30
N ARG A 328 16.41 -19.93 18.87
CA ARG A 328 17.31 -20.15 20.00
C ARG A 328 18.72 -19.58 19.80
N GLY A 329 19.33 -19.79 18.62
CA GLY A 329 20.67 -19.28 18.33
C GLY A 329 20.74 -17.74 18.34
N CYS A 330 19.72 -17.07 17.80
CA CYS A 330 19.65 -15.61 17.81
C CYS A 330 19.47 -15.08 19.25
N LEU A 331 18.60 -15.74 20.02
CA LEU A 331 18.36 -15.40 21.42
C LEU A 331 19.62 -15.55 22.28
N GLU A 332 20.31 -16.69 22.19
CA GLU A 332 21.53 -16.98 22.97
C GLU A 332 22.67 -16.02 22.62
N GLN A 333 22.82 -15.67 21.33
CA GLN A 333 23.81 -14.70 20.88
C GLN A 333 23.41 -13.24 21.11
N ARG A 334 22.19 -13.00 21.64
CA ARG A 334 21.57 -11.68 21.79
C ARG A 334 21.68 -10.85 20.52
N THR A 335 21.26 -11.46 19.41
CA THR A 335 21.36 -10.90 18.06
C THR A 335 20.10 -11.16 17.25
N LEU A 336 20.04 -10.58 16.06
CA LEU A 336 19.03 -10.83 15.03
C LEU A 336 19.69 -11.48 13.81
N PRO A 337 18.91 -12.05 12.88
CA PRO A 337 19.48 -12.43 11.58
C PRO A 337 20.15 -11.22 10.91
N ARG A 338 21.33 -11.42 10.31
CA ARG A 338 22.19 -10.39 9.68
C ARG A 338 21.45 -9.41 8.79
N ARG A 339 20.46 -9.90 8.05
CA ARG A 339 19.62 -9.06 7.18
C ARG A 339 18.88 -7.94 7.92
N PHE A 340 18.70 -8.01 9.23
CA PHE A 340 18.06 -6.99 10.06
C PHE A 340 19.06 -6.01 10.69
N HIS A 341 20.36 -6.30 10.67
CA HIS A 341 21.36 -5.54 11.44
C HIS A 341 21.40 -4.07 11.01
N LEU A 342 21.48 -3.83 9.70
CA LEU A 342 21.58 -2.47 9.17
C LEU A 342 20.28 -1.67 9.34
N ASP A 343 19.12 -2.34 9.38
CA ASP A 343 17.85 -1.67 9.68
C ASP A 343 17.69 -1.32 11.16
N VAL A 344 18.33 -2.07 12.08
CA VAL A 344 18.45 -1.64 13.48
C VAL A 344 19.30 -0.38 13.58
N VAL A 345 20.45 -0.34 12.89
CA VAL A 345 21.31 0.85 12.85
C VAL A 345 20.57 2.04 12.26
N ARG A 346 19.88 1.81 11.13
CA ARG A 346 19.01 2.82 10.51
C ARG A 346 17.98 3.35 11.50
N ALA A 347 17.20 2.48 12.14
CA ALA A 347 16.19 2.90 13.11
C ALA A 347 16.80 3.67 14.30
N HIS A 348 17.98 3.27 14.77
CA HIS A 348 18.72 3.99 15.80
C HIS A 348 19.10 5.39 15.35
N LEU A 349 19.76 5.53 14.19
CA LEU A 349 20.15 6.82 13.62
C LEU A 349 18.95 7.73 13.38
N GLU A 350 17.85 7.19 12.84
CA GLU A 350 16.60 7.93 12.69
C GLU A 350 16.10 8.45 14.06
N GLN A 351 16.20 7.67 15.12
CA GLN A 351 15.76 8.08 16.46
C GLN A 351 16.67 9.12 17.12
N THR A 352 17.99 9.00 16.97
CA THR A 352 18.99 9.78 17.73
C THR A 352 19.53 11.01 17.00
N GLU A 353 19.61 10.98 15.68
CA GLU A 353 20.26 12.04 14.91
C GLU A 353 19.27 13.13 14.50
N ARG A 354 19.69 14.41 14.58
CA ARG A 354 18.92 15.57 14.12
C ARG A 354 19.85 16.55 13.42
N HIS A 355 19.30 17.33 12.48
CA HIS A 355 20.02 18.45 11.86
C HIS A 355 19.53 19.79 12.43
N GLY A 356 20.46 20.68 12.76
CA GLY A 356 20.16 22.00 13.30
C GLY A 356 19.24 21.96 14.53
N ARG A 357 18.13 22.71 14.49
CA ARG A 357 17.09 22.73 15.54
C ARG A 357 15.88 21.83 15.22
N CYS A 358 15.95 21.04 14.14
CA CYS A 358 14.86 20.21 13.69
C CYS A 358 14.57 19.09 14.71
N ARG A 359 13.30 18.92 15.08
CA ARG A 359 12.85 17.83 15.98
C ARG A 359 12.32 16.61 15.23
N ARG A 360 12.15 16.70 13.90
CA ARG A 360 11.63 15.60 13.07
C ARG A 360 12.64 14.46 13.01
N GLN A 361 12.11 13.25 12.95
CA GLN A 361 12.89 12.05 12.71
C GLN A 361 13.40 12.05 11.27
N PRO A 362 14.72 12.00 11.01
CA PRO A 362 15.22 11.79 9.67
C PRO A 362 14.90 10.38 9.17
N TYR A 363 15.04 10.20 7.86
CA TYR A 363 15.13 8.93 7.19
C TYR A 363 16.62 8.63 6.94
N ALA A 364 17.05 7.40 7.21
CA ALA A 364 18.44 6.99 6.98
C ALA A 364 18.53 5.93 5.87
N ARG A 365 19.54 6.04 5.01
CA ARG A 365 19.86 5.10 3.93
C ARG A 365 21.35 4.81 3.92
N GLU A 366 21.73 3.54 3.80
CA GLU A 366 23.12 3.14 3.57
C GLU A 366 23.56 3.54 2.14
N LEU A 367 24.71 4.19 2.03
CA LEU A 367 25.32 4.56 0.75
C LEU A 367 26.37 3.54 0.31
N GLU A 368 27.29 3.21 1.21
CA GLU A 368 28.47 2.40 0.90
C GLU A 368 28.99 1.68 2.15
N HIS A 369 29.67 0.55 1.91
CA HIS A 369 30.40 -0.20 2.92
C HIS A 369 31.84 -0.38 2.45
N THR A 370 32.77 0.28 3.13
CA THR A 370 34.20 0.28 2.76
C THR A 370 35.04 0.03 4.01
N HIS A 371 35.97 -0.93 3.95
CA HIS A 371 36.88 -1.26 5.04
C HIS A 371 36.21 -1.53 6.41
N GLY A 372 35.02 -2.15 6.45
CA GLY A 372 34.33 -2.46 7.71
C GLY A 372 33.54 -1.29 8.32
N VAL A 373 33.37 -0.20 7.57
CA VAL A 373 32.60 0.99 7.95
C VAL A 373 31.42 1.16 7.00
N HIS A 374 30.22 1.23 7.57
CA HIS A 374 28.98 1.52 6.86
C HIS A 374 28.72 3.02 6.90
N ARG A 375 28.60 3.66 5.73
CA ARG A 375 28.23 5.07 5.61
C ARG A 375 26.74 5.20 5.35
N PHE A 376 26.06 5.92 6.23
CA PHE A 376 24.64 6.26 6.11
C PHE A 376 24.48 7.71 5.70
N GLN A 377 23.61 7.97 4.73
CA GLN A 377 23.04 9.29 4.48
C GLN A 377 21.74 9.41 5.27
N LEU A 378 21.60 10.52 5.98
CA LEU A 378 20.36 10.92 6.63
C LEU A 378 19.73 12.05 5.83
N GLU A 379 18.44 11.94 5.58
CA GLU A 379 17.62 12.95 4.92
C GLU A 379 16.40 13.23 5.79
N CYS A 380 16.06 14.49 6.04
CA CYS A 380 14.85 14.77 6.79
C CYS A 380 13.63 14.63 5.88
N SER A 381 12.71 13.72 6.23
CA SER A 381 11.56 13.39 5.38
C SER A 381 10.52 14.52 5.33
N GLY A 382 9.77 14.53 4.23
CA GLY A 382 8.72 15.51 3.96
C GLY A 382 9.32 16.87 3.61
N TRP A 383 9.12 17.81 4.51
CA TRP A 383 9.27 19.22 4.26
C TRP A 383 10.71 19.78 4.42
N HIS A 384 11.70 18.90 4.49
CA HIS A 384 13.07 19.26 4.87
C HIS A 384 14.11 18.53 3.97
N ALA A 385 13.67 18.07 2.79
CA ALA A 385 14.41 17.15 1.94
C ALA A 385 15.78 17.68 1.46
N VAL A 386 16.02 18.99 1.57
CA VAL A 386 17.29 19.64 1.17
C VAL A 386 18.42 19.44 2.19
N SER A 387 18.11 19.07 3.44
CA SER A 387 19.12 18.81 4.47
C SER A 387 19.51 17.33 4.47
N ASN A 388 20.65 17.03 3.86
CA ASN A 388 21.29 15.72 3.98
C ASN A 388 22.61 15.82 4.77
N TRP A 389 22.94 14.77 5.53
CA TRP A 389 24.23 14.62 6.20
C TRP A 389 24.60 13.16 6.30
N THR A 390 25.85 12.87 6.61
CA THR A 390 26.34 11.49 6.69
C THR A 390 26.75 11.09 8.11
N LYS A 391 26.61 9.80 8.39
CA LYS A 391 27.13 9.15 9.60
C LYS A 391 27.80 7.85 9.23
N ASP A 392 28.99 7.65 9.76
CA ASP A 392 29.77 6.43 9.58
C ASP A 392 29.58 5.55 10.82
N VAL A 393 29.32 4.27 10.61
CA VAL A 393 29.07 3.27 11.67
C VAL A 393 29.94 2.04 11.38
N THR A 394 30.81 1.70 12.32
CA THR A 394 31.72 0.54 12.25
C THR A 394 30.98 -0.78 12.48
N ALA A 395 31.53 -1.89 11.99
CA ALA A 395 30.95 -3.22 12.24
C ALA A 395 30.80 -3.58 13.74
N SER A 396 31.69 -3.08 14.61
CA SER A 396 31.55 -3.24 16.07
C SER A 396 30.40 -2.43 16.64
N GLU A 397 30.18 -1.20 16.15
CA GLU A 397 29.03 -0.39 16.53
C GLU A 397 27.72 -1.01 16.05
N VAL A 398 27.67 -1.56 14.82
CA VAL A 398 26.52 -2.32 14.32
C VAL A 398 26.16 -3.45 15.31
N THR A 399 27.16 -4.24 15.71
CA THR A 399 26.97 -5.36 16.65
C THR A 399 26.46 -4.89 18.01
N ALA A 400 27.03 -3.79 18.53
CA ALA A 400 26.61 -3.21 19.80
C ALA A 400 25.16 -2.68 19.75
N LEU A 401 24.78 -1.99 18.66
CA LEU A 401 23.44 -1.46 18.44
C LEU A 401 22.40 -2.58 18.31
N VAL A 402 22.72 -3.66 17.59
CA VAL A 402 21.83 -4.83 17.48
C VAL A 402 21.62 -5.48 18.85
N ARG A 403 22.68 -5.66 19.64
CA ARG A 403 22.57 -6.22 20.99
C ARG A 403 21.70 -5.34 21.89
N ALA A 404 21.97 -4.03 21.92
CA ALA A 404 21.19 -3.09 22.71
C ALA A 404 19.70 -3.09 22.32
N TYR A 405 19.42 -3.18 21.02
CA TYR A 405 18.05 -3.28 20.51
C TYR A 405 17.34 -4.57 20.96
N VAL A 406 18.02 -5.72 20.90
CA VAL A 406 17.49 -7.01 21.39
C VAL A 406 17.24 -6.95 22.90
N ASP A 407 18.16 -6.37 23.66
CA ASP A 407 18.05 -6.25 25.11
C ASP A 407 16.85 -5.38 25.52
N ALA A 408 16.64 -4.27 24.82
CA ALA A 408 15.47 -3.42 25.01
C ALA A 408 14.16 -4.17 24.69
N ALA A 409 14.12 -4.95 23.61
CA ALA A 409 12.94 -5.72 23.22
C ALA A 409 12.58 -6.81 24.25
N LEU A 410 13.58 -7.51 24.79
CA LEU A 410 13.39 -8.53 25.84
C LEU A 410 12.92 -7.88 27.15
N THR A 411 13.52 -6.77 27.56
CA THR A 411 13.13 -6.02 28.77
C THR A 411 11.68 -5.52 28.67
N ALA A 412 11.28 -5.01 27.51
CA ALA A 412 9.91 -4.56 27.26
C ALA A 412 8.89 -5.72 27.34
N GLN A 413 9.27 -6.93 26.92
CA GLN A 413 8.43 -8.13 27.04
C GLN A 413 8.25 -8.55 28.50
N GLU A 414 9.31 -8.54 29.30
CA GLU A 414 9.25 -8.90 30.74
C GLU A 414 8.41 -7.91 31.55
N SER A 415 8.35 -6.66 31.10
CA SER A 415 7.56 -5.59 31.75
C SER A 415 6.07 -5.60 31.37
N GLN A 416 5.64 -6.42 30.40
CA GLN A 416 4.23 -6.55 30.06
C GLN A 416 3.52 -7.45 31.07
N PRO A 417 2.41 -7.00 31.71
CA PRO A 417 1.63 -7.86 32.59
C PRO A 417 1.08 -9.07 31.81
N PRO A 418 0.98 -10.25 32.44
CA PRO A 418 0.47 -11.44 31.77
C PRO A 418 -0.94 -11.19 31.23
N PRO A 419 -1.28 -11.70 30.04
CA PRO A 419 -2.61 -11.52 29.47
C PRO A 419 -3.65 -12.27 30.32
N GLY A 420 -4.37 -11.50 31.15
CA GLY A 420 -5.69 -11.84 31.70
C GLY A 420 -5.73 -12.90 32.80
N THR A 421 -5.42 -12.54 34.04
CA THR A 421 -6.34 -12.87 35.14
C THR A 421 -7.35 -11.73 35.21
N ALA A 422 -8.50 -11.89 34.52
CA ALA A 422 -9.64 -11.05 34.80
C ALA A 422 -10.01 -11.30 36.27
N THR A 423 -9.74 -10.31 37.13
CA THR A 423 -10.39 -10.21 38.42
C THR A 423 -11.86 -9.96 38.15
N ASP A 424 -12.67 -11.01 38.30
CA ASP A 424 -14.05 -10.86 38.75
C ASP A 424 -14.01 -10.05 40.05
N ALA A 425 -14.57 -8.85 40.02
CA ALA A 425 -14.85 -8.07 41.19
C ALA A 425 -16.14 -7.27 40.98
N GLY A 426 -17.21 -7.75 41.61
CA GLY A 426 -18.33 -6.96 42.15
C GLY A 426 -19.39 -6.53 41.16
#